data_AF-A0A015L4X0-F1
#
_entry.id   AF-A0A015L4X0-F1
#
_cell.length_a   1.000
_cell.length_b   1.000
_cell.length_c   1.000
_cell.angle_alpha   90.00
_cell.angle_beta   90.00
_cell.angle_gamma   90.00
#
_symmetry.space_group_name_H-M   'P 1'
#
loop_
_entity.id
_entity.type
_entity.pdbx_description
1 polymer ?
#
loop_
_entity_poly.entity_id
_entity_poly.type
_entity_poly.pdbx_seq_one_letter_code
_entity_poly.pdbx_strand_id
1 'polypeptide(L)'
;MVQNLRVTLIKPGSIVSELHYGPYSFYWWIFSDENKTLFLIRLGQQTKVHINEVNFILTIQTGSDNSKLMPMYYCQSGLHVVTESSSTKAISTAYKNHFNTSTRYPGYQAMGWNDKNILEILKKDVDYIPVTVNYEVVIT
;
A
#
# COMPACT_ATOMS: atom_id res chain seq x y z
N MET A 1 11.29 12.20 -16.57
CA MET A 1 11.72 10.78 -16.53
C MET A 1 11.07 10.14 -15.32
N VAL A 2 10.34 9.03 -15.47
CA VAL A 2 9.80 8.28 -14.32
C VAL A 2 10.96 7.55 -13.68
N GLN A 3 11.33 7.94 -12.47
CA GLN A 3 12.42 7.29 -11.74
C GLN A 3 11.92 5.95 -11.21
N ASN A 4 12.42 4.85 -11.79
CA ASN A 4 12.13 3.51 -11.27
C ASN A 4 12.81 3.36 -9.90
N LEU A 5 11.97 3.25 -8.87
CA LEU A 5 12.41 3.04 -7.50
C LEU A 5 12.93 1.60 -7.35
N ARG A 6 14.11 1.43 -6.72
CA ARG A 6 14.59 0.10 -6.34
C ARG A 6 13.86 -0.32 -5.06
N VAL A 7 13.00 -1.32 -5.19
CA VAL A 7 12.14 -1.80 -4.09
C VAL A 7 12.42 -3.26 -3.78
N THR A 8 12.37 -3.59 -2.50
CA THR A 8 12.46 -4.97 -2.01
C THR A 8 11.31 -5.23 -1.05
N LEU A 9 10.55 -6.30 -1.28
CA LEU A 9 9.58 -6.79 -0.30
C LEU A 9 10.34 -7.42 0.88
N ILE A 10 10.16 -6.88 2.08
CA ILE A 10 10.75 -7.42 3.31
C ILE A 10 9.82 -8.46 3.93
N LYS A 11 8.53 -8.12 4.03
CA LYS A 11 7.50 -9.01 4.57
C LYS A 11 6.24 -8.91 3.70
N PRO A 12 5.64 -10.04 3.30
CA PRO A 12 4.37 -10.01 2.58
C PRO A 12 3.23 -9.47 3.45
N GLY A 13 3.27 -9.69 4.76
CA GLY A 13 2.14 -9.39 5.65
C GLY A 13 1.12 -10.53 5.69
N SER A 14 0.05 -10.32 6.44
CA SER A 14 -0.99 -11.31 6.73
C SER A 14 -2.33 -10.89 6.15
N ILE A 15 -3.10 -11.90 5.72
CA ILE A 15 -4.52 -11.75 5.39
C ILE A 15 -5.29 -11.99 6.68
N VAL A 16 -6.05 -10.99 7.09
CA VAL A 16 -6.89 -11.00 8.29
C VAL A 16 -8.35 -10.98 7.84
N SER A 17 -9.12 -12.00 8.21
CA SER A 17 -10.49 -12.19 7.70
C SER A 17 -11.38 -10.96 7.89
N GLU A 18 -11.37 -10.36 9.09
CA GLU A 18 -12.15 -9.15 9.39
C GLU A 18 -11.79 -7.97 8.48
N LEU A 19 -10.50 -7.79 8.17
CA LEU A 19 -10.01 -6.68 7.37
C LEU A 19 -10.19 -6.91 5.86
N HIS A 20 -9.97 -8.13 5.37
CA HIS A 20 -9.89 -8.39 3.92
C HIS A 20 -11.20 -8.93 3.34
N TYR A 21 -12.08 -9.45 4.20
CA TYR A 21 -13.32 -10.09 3.82
C TYR A 21 -14.54 -9.61 4.63
N GLY A 22 -14.35 -8.71 5.60
CA GLY A 22 -15.43 -8.08 6.34
C GLY A 22 -16.11 -6.91 5.60
N PRO A 23 -17.05 -6.21 6.26
CA PRO A 23 -17.81 -5.09 5.68
C PRO A 23 -16.95 -3.92 5.18
N TYR A 24 -15.74 -3.76 5.73
CA TYR A 24 -14.79 -2.70 5.37
C TYR A 24 -13.65 -3.19 4.47
N SER A 25 -13.82 -4.38 3.88
CA SER A 25 -12.81 -5.01 3.02
C SER A 25 -12.36 -4.13 1.87
N PHE A 26 -13.26 -3.33 1.29
CA PHE A 26 -12.94 -2.47 0.14
C PHE A 26 -11.73 -1.55 0.35
N TYR A 27 -11.38 -1.18 1.59
CA TYR A 27 -10.17 -0.40 1.88
C TYR A 27 -8.87 -1.20 1.70
N TRP A 28 -8.93 -2.53 1.80
CA TRP A 28 -7.80 -3.45 1.73
C TRP A 28 -7.60 -4.05 0.33
N TRP A 29 -8.35 -3.57 -0.67
CA TRP A 29 -8.19 -3.97 -2.06
C TRP A 29 -7.85 -2.76 -2.93
N ILE A 30 -6.83 -2.90 -3.77
CA ILE A 30 -6.35 -1.86 -4.68
C ILE A 30 -6.50 -2.35 -6.12
N PHE A 31 -6.99 -1.47 -6.98
CA PHE A 31 -7.01 -1.72 -8.42
C PHE A 31 -5.67 -1.30 -9.04
N SER A 32 -5.00 -2.26 -9.68
CA SER A 32 -3.82 -1.97 -10.51
C SER A 32 -4.29 -1.52 -11.89
N ASP A 33 -4.08 -0.25 -12.23
CA ASP A 33 -4.39 0.25 -13.57
C ASP A 33 -3.52 -0.38 -14.66
N GLU A 34 -2.26 -0.73 -14.32
CA GLU A 34 -1.29 -1.34 -15.23
C GLU A 34 -1.70 -2.76 -15.61
N ASN A 35 -2.09 -3.57 -14.61
CA ASN A 35 -2.45 -4.97 -14.83
C ASN A 35 -3.96 -5.19 -15.02
N LYS A 36 -4.77 -4.12 -14.89
CA LYS A 36 -6.25 -4.16 -14.88
C LYS A 36 -6.81 -5.21 -13.91
N THR A 37 -6.16 -5.36 -12.76
CA THR A 37 -6.46 -6.40 -11.78
C THR A 37 -6.62 -5.81 -10.39
N LEU A 38 -7.63 -6.27 -9.66
CA LEU A 38 -7.76 -6.03 -8.23
C LEU A 38 -6.80 -6.96 -7.47
N PHE A 39 -6.08 -6.42 -6.50
CA PHE A 39 -5.26 -7.20 -5.59
C PHE A 39 -5.39 -6.65 -4.16
N LEU A 40 -5.23 -7.52 -3.16
CA LEU A 40 -5.29 -7.09 -1.78
C LEU A 40 -3.95 -6.49 -1.32
N ILE A 41 -4.02 -5.57 -0.39
CA ILE A 41 -2.89 -5.13 0.42
C ILE A 41 -2.97 -5.81 1.78
N ARG A 42 -1.83 -6.20 2.36
CA ARG A 42 -1.81 -7.05 3.55
C ARG A 42 -1.43 -6.28 4.81
N LEU A 43 -2.03 -6.65 5.94
CA LEU A 43 -1.62 -6.11 7.24
C LEU A 43 -0.17 -6.54 7.55
N GLY A 44 0.67 -5.59 7.89
CA GLY A 44 2.10 -5.82 8.15
C GLY A 44 2.93 -6.03 6.88
N GLN A 45 2.37 -5.82 5.68
CA GLN A 45 3.17 -5.79 4.46
C GLN A 45 4.26 -4.73 4.60
N GLN A 46 5.50 -5.10 4.30
CA GLN A 46 6.65 -4.23 4.50
C GLN A 46 7.54 -4.21 3.26
N THR A 47 7.88 -3.02 2.77
CA THR A 47 8.80 -2.82 1.65
C THR A 47 9.93 -1.89 2.04
N LYS A 48 11.10 -2.12 1.46
CA LYS A 48 12.23 -1.21 1.51
C LYS A 48 12.38 -0.56 0.15
N VAL A 49 12.42 0.77 0.11
CA VAL A 49 12.70 1.54 -1.10
C VAL A 49 13.98 2.34 -0.90
N HIS A 50 14.84 2.33 -1.92
CA HIS A 50 16.11 3.05 -1.91
C HIS A 50 16.01 4.35 -2.71
N ILE A 51 16.20 5.48 -2.04
CA ILE A 51 16.07 6.83 -2.60
C ILE A 51 17.24 7.67 -2.10
N ASN A 52 18.01 8.27 -3.03
CA ASN A 52 19.15 9.14 -2.73
C ASN A 52 20.10 8.54 -1.68
N GLU A 53 20.50 7.28 -1.89
CA GLU A 53 21.39 6.51 -1.01
C GLU A 53 20.82 6.17 0.38
N VAL A 54 19.56 6.53 0.64
CA VAL A 54 18.87 6.28 1.91
C VAL A 54 17.76 5.25 1.72
N ASN A 55 17.60 4.38 2.72
CA ASN A 55 16.52 3.40 2.74
C ASN A 55 15.31 3.96 3.49
N PHE A 56 14.14 3.80 2.88
CA PHE A 56 12.86 4.05 3.50
C PHE A 56 12.12 2.71 3.63
N ILE A 57 11.57 2.45 4.81
CA ILE A 57 10.78 1.25 5.08
C ILE A 57 9.32 1.68 5.18
N LEU A 58 8.49 1.18 4.28
CA LEU A 58 7.04 1.33 4.35
C LEU A 58 6.42 0.10 4.98
N THR A 59 5.48 0.27 5.90
CA THR A 59 4.71 -0.80 6.52
C THR A 59 3.23 -0.45 6.52
N ILE A 60 2.39 -1.40 6.10
CA ILE A 60 0.93 -1.25 6.20
C ILE A 60 0.50 -1.70 7.59
N GLN A 61 -0.25 -0.86 8.29
CA GLN A 61 -0.81 -1.14 9.61
C GLN A 61 -2.28 -0.69 9.66
N THR A 62 -3.00 -1.03 10.72
CA THR A 62 -4.31 -0.43 10.98
C THR A 62 -4.17 0.96 11.58
N GLY A 63 -5.19 1.80 11.44
CA GLY A 63 -5.26 3.07 12.17
C GLY A 63 -5.66 2.89 13.64
N SER A 64 -5.85 4.02 14.33
CA SER A 64 -6.38 4.08 15.69
C SER A 64 -7.85 4.53 15.69
N ASP A 65 -8.54 4.30 16.81
CA ASP A 65 -9.89 4.81 17.07
C ASP A 65 -10.88 4.52 15.93
N ASN A 66 -11.34 5.56 15.23
CA ASN A 66 -12.31 5.45 14.13
C ASN A 66 -11.70 4.86 12.84
N SER A 67 -10.38 4.68 12.78
CA SER A 67 -9.64 4.17 11.63
C SER A 67 -9.05 2.77 11.84
N LYS A 68 -9.48 2.05 12.90
CA LYS A 68 -8.99 0.69 13.25
C LYS A 68 -9.13 -0.33 12.13
N LEU A 69 -10.12 -0.17 11.25
CA LEU A 69 -10.36 -1.09 10.12
C LEU A 69 -9.76 -0.57 8.80
N MET A 70 -9.14 0.60 8.80
CA MET A 70 -8.56 1.21 7.61
C MET A 70 -7.04 0.97 7.57
N PRO A 71 -6.48 0.76 6.38
CA PRO A 71 -5.03 0.68 6.21
C PRO A 71 -4.42 2.08 6.38
N MET A 72 -3.37 2.13 7.19
CA MET A 72 -2.50 3.27 7.39
C MET A 72 -1.09 2.89 6.96
N TYR A 73 -0.36 3.86 6.40
CA TYR A 73 0.95 3.66 5.83
C TYR A 73 1.98 4.32 6.73
N TYR A 74 2.70 3.48 7.46
CA TYR A 74 3.85 3.87 8.24
C TYR A 74 5.07 3.96 7.33
N CYS A 75 5.84 5.04 7.39
CA CYS A 75 7.11 5.14 6.69
C CYS A 75 8.21 5.61 7.64
N GLN A 76 9.33 4.88 7.65
CA GLN A 76 10.49 5.17 8.48
C GLN A 76 11.75 5.31 7.63
N SER A 77 12.56 6.32 7.95
CA SER A 77 13.92 6.50 7.45
C SER A 77 14.82 7.06 8.54
N GLY A 78 15.65 6.18 9.12
CA GLY A 78 16.41 6.48 10.32
C GLY A 78 15.48 6.80 11.49
N LEU A 79 15.62 8.02 12.04
CA LEU A 79 14.77 8.56 13.13
C LEU A 79 13.49 9.23 12.64
N HIS A 80 13.35 9.47 11.33
CA HIS A 80 12.16 10.10 10.77
C HIS A 80 11.08 9.07 10.56
N VAL A 81 9.93 9.29 11.21
CA VAL A 81 8.79 8.38 11.20
C VAL A 81 7.53 9.17 10.90
N VAL A 82 6.70 8.65 10.00
CA VAL A 82 5.40 9.21 9.67
C VAL A 82 4.37 8.10 9.53
N THR A 83 3.11 8.42 9.82
CA THR A 83 1.96 7.55 9.53
C THR A 83 0.93 8.38 8.77
N GLU A 84 0.53 7.90 7.59
CA GLU A 84 -0.35 8.64 6.69
C GLU A 84 -1.40 7.71 6.07
N SER A 85 -2.50 8.28 5.58
CA SER A 85 -3.63 7.53 4.98
C SER A 85 -3.34 6.97 3.58
N SER A 86 -2.18 7.28 2.98
CA SER A 86 -1.77 6.70 1.70
C SER A 86 -0.25 6.50 1.64
N SER A 87 0.19 5.49 0.90
CA SER A 87 1.61 5.19 0.69
C SER A 87 2.36 6.37 0.06
N THR A 88 1.75 7.07 -0.89
CA THR A 88 2.31 8.26 -1.56
C THR A 88 2.61 9.37 -0.55
N LYS A 89 1.66 9.66 0.34
CA LYS A 89 1.84 10.69 1.36
C LYS A 89 2.87 10.26 2.40
N ALA A 90 2.85 8.99 2.83
CA ALA A 90 3.83 8.46 3.77
C ALA A 90 5.27 8.60 3.25
N ILE A 91 5.56 8.12 2.03
CA ILE A 91 6.93 8.21 1.50
C ILE A 91 7.35 9.65 1.23
N SER A 92 6.44 10.49 0.71
CA SER A 92 6.78 11.89 0.36
C SER A 92 7.00 12.74 1.61
N THR A 93 6.21 12.54 2.67
CA THR A 93 6.40 13.24 3.96
C THR A 93 7.67 12.73 4.66
N ALA A 94 7.93 11.42 4.68
CA ALA A 94 9.16 10.88 5.26
C ALA A 94 10.41 11.42 4.53
N TYR A 95 10.36 11.47 3.20
CA TYR A 95 11.43 12.05 2.38
C TYR A 95 11.64 13.53 2.71
N LYS A 96 10.56 14.31 2.80
CA LYS A 96 10.63 15.73 3.17
C LYS A 96 11.24 15.92 4.54
N ASN A 97 10.85 15.11 5.53
CA ASN A 97 11.40 15.21 6.88
C ASN A 97 12.88 14.86 6.92
N HIS A 98 13.32 13.87 6.13
CA HIS A 98 14.71 13.43 6.08
C HIS A 98 15.63 14.43 5.36
N PHE A 99 15.22 14.92 4.18
CA PHE A 99 16.07 15.75 3.31
C PHE A 99 15.74 17.24 3.34
N ASN A 100 14.72 17.65 4.12
CA ASN A 100 14.18 19.01 4.14
C ASN A 100 13.79 19.55 2.74
N THR A 101 13.43 18.66 1.81
CA THR A 101 13.04 19.01 0.44
C THR A 101 11.76 18.29 0.04
N SER A 102 10.88 18.97 -0.70
CA SER A 102 9.61 18.37 -1.11
C SER A 102 9.76 17.68 -2.46
N THR A 103 9.54 16.37 -2.49
CA THR A 103 9.41 15.59 -3.73
C THR A 103 8.28 14.60 -3.54
N ARG A 104 7.39 14.52 -4.54
CA ARG A 104 6.26 13.58 -4.51
C ARG A 104 6.71 12.26 -5.12
N TYR A 105 6.83 11.22 -4.29
CA TYR A 105 7.14 9.87 -4.75
C TYR A 105 5.87 9.05 -4.95
N PRO A 106 5.76 8.27 -6.04
CA PRO A 106 4.62 7.41 -6.28
C PRO A 106 4.60 6.26 -5.27
N GLY A 107 3.64 6.29 -4.34
CA GLY A 107 3.50 5.28 -3.29
C GLY A 107 3.26 3.87 -3.83
N TYR A 108 2.55 3.76 -4.95
CA TYR A 108 2.32 2.47 -5.63
C TYR A 108 3.65 1.78 -6.00
N GLN A 109 4.61 2.55 -6.55
CA GLN A 109 5.93 2.03 -6.88
C GLN A 109 6.74 1.74 -5.61
N ALA A 110 6.71 2.62 -4.60
CA ALA A 110 7.43 2.43 -3.34
C ALA A 110 6.95 1.20 -2.54
N MET A 111 5.68 0.82 -2.71
CA MET A 111 5.10 -0.42 -2.18
C MET A 111 5.35 -1.65 -3.06
N GLY A 112 6.05 -1.49 -4.19
CA GLY A 112 6.39 -2.58 -5.10
C GLY A 112 5.19 -3.14 -5.85
N TRP A 113 4.06 -2.42 -5.90
CA TRP A 113 2.85 -2.93 -6.55
C TRP A 113 2.92 -2.93 -8.08
N ASN A 114 3.96 -2.34 -8.68
CA ASN A 114 4.28 -2.47 -10.11
C ASN A 114 5.27 -3.61 -10.40
N ASP A 115 5.80 -4.29 -9.37
CA ASP A 115 6.71 -5.42 -9.54
C ASP A 115 5.92 -6.73 -9.60
N LYS A 116 6.00 -7.42 -10.74
CA LYS A 116 5.28 -8.68 -10.97
C LYS A 116 5.64 -9.76 -9.95
N ASN A 117 6.90 -9.86 -9.53
CA ASN A 117 7.33 -10.87 -8.56
C ASN A 117 6.74 -10.59 -7.17
N ILE A 118 6.72 -9.31 -6.77
CA ILE A 118 6.08 -8.90 -5.52
C ILE A 118 4.57 -9.19 -5.58
N LEU A 119 3.90 -8.83 -6.68
CA LEU A 119 2.48 -9.11 -6.86
C LEU A 119 2.16 -10.61 -6.81
N GLU A 120 2.97 -11.47 -7.45
CA GLU A 120 2.77 -12.92 -7.37
C GLU A 120 2.90 -13.46 -5.94
N ILE A 121 3.78 -12.89 -5.11
CA ILE A 121 3.85 -13.21 -3.68
C ILE A 121 2.57 -12.75 -2.96
N LEU A 122 2.10 -11.53 -3.24
CA LEU A 122 0.91 -10.95 -2.58
C LEU A 122 -0.41 -11.61 -3.02
N LYS A 123 -0.43 -12.39 -4.11
CA LYS A 123 -1.58 -13.19 -4.55
C LYS A 123 -1.67 -14.58 -3.93
N LYS A 124 -0.65 -15.04 -3.21
CA LYS A 124 -0.69 -16.36 -2.54
C LYS A 124 -1.71 -16.37 -1.41
N ASP A 125 -2.32 -17.52 -1.11
CA ASP A 125 -3.21 -17.68 0.05
C ASP A 125 -4.46 -16.79 0.02
N VAL A 126 -4.85 -16.32 -1.17
CA VAL A 126 -6.07 -15.51 -1.38
C VAL A 126 -7.23 -16.45 -1.69
N ASP A 127 -8.19 -16.51 -0.78
CA ASP A 127 -9.32 -17.44 -0.92
C ASP A 127 -10.29 -17.03 -2.03
N TYR A 128 -10.61 -15.74 -2.11
CA TYR A 128 -11.50 -15.18 -3.12
C TYR A 128 -11.21 -13.68 -3.34
N ILE A 129 -11.63 -13.19 -4.51
CA ILE A 129 -11.48 -11.79 -4.91
C ILE A 129 -12.88 -11.16 -4.91
N PRO A 130 -13.08 -10.00 -4.23
CA PRO A 130 -14.37 -9.34 -4.25
C PRO A 130 -14.69 -8.82 -5.65
N VAL A 131 -15.96 -8.91 -6.03
CA VAL A 131 -16.50 -8.36 -7.27
C VAL A 131 -17.42 -7.19 -6.94
N THR A 132 -17.22 -6.07 -7.61
CA THR A 132 -18.14 -4.93 -7.53
C THR A 132 -19.21 -5.09 -8.59
N VAL A 133 -20.48 -5.20 -8.17
CA VAL A 133 -21.64 -5.24 -9.07
C VAL A 133 -22.29 -3.86 -9.06
N ASN A 134 -22.26 -3.17 -10.19
CA ASN A 134 -23.06 -1.97 -10.41
C ASN A 134 -24.43 -2.40 -10.93
N TYR A 135 -25.51 -1.95 -10.31
CA TYR A 135 -26.86 -2.11 -10.83
C TYR A 135 -27.41 -0.76 -11.26
N GLU A 136 -28.06 -0.71 -12.42
CA GLU A 136 -28.84 0.43 -12.85
C GLU A 136 -30.28 0.23 -12.40
N VAL A 137 -30.81 1.18 -11.62
CA VAL A 137 -32.23 1.21 -11.29
C VAL A 137 -32.95 1.82 -12.49
N VAL A 138 -33.55 0.97 -13.32
CA VAL A 138 -34.48 1.41 -14.36
C VAL A 138 -35.83 1.66 -13.69
N ILE A 139 -36.13 2.92 -13.41
CA ILE A 139 -37.47 3.33 -12.96
C ILE A 139 -38.38 3.30 -14.20
N THR A 140 -39.41 2.45 -14.17
CA THR A 140 -40.41 2.30 -15.26
C THR A 140 -41.64 3.13 -14.96
#